data_AF-A0A1H0MIU0-F1
#
_entry.id   AF-A0A1H0MIU0-F1
#
_cell.length_a   1.000
_cell.length_b   1.000
_cell.length_c   1.000
_cell.angle_alpha   90.00
_cell.angle_beta   90.00
_cell.angle_gamma   90.00
#
_symmetry.space_group_name_H-M   'P 1'
#
loop_
_entity.id
_entity.type
_entity.pdbx_description
1 polymer ?
#
loop_
_entity_poly.entity_id
_entity_poly.type
_entity_poly.pdbx_seq_one_letter_code
_entity_poly.pdbx_strand_id
1 'polypeptide(L)'
;MEPTTGLILRRITQTNLSVAAHKLATLILDAIAWKDGYNGLSRGTAAFTLSALAEKMGVSRQYLSVLLSELETSELQLERAKPNGKFAPWIFRFSAFDEESETHDLVSGEGDTSLSRENNNKTIFSGLIEITPSSNVFQTSWAELIKAAKATLPCWNIDTQVIWDRFLAFNRSRGNGRVPAGFLLGFMRRWRNSPGTTPRPEVKPSQKRVADPKERELLRQMQAAPTANRQFHASDLCRLIGHAAYEARVLDVIRKFGCQRFSATLAVHGQAVLAGEISR
;
A
#
# COMPACT_ATOMS: atom_id res chain seq x y z
N MET A 1 4.50 -11.82 -23.22
CA MET A 1 4.63 -10.40 -22.79
C MET A 1 3.87 -10.25 -21.49
N GLU A 2 4.40 -9.63 -20.44
CA GLU A 2 3.60 -9.46 -19.20
C GLU A 2 2.38 -8.56 -19.48
N PRO A 3 1.15 -8.98 -19.11
CA PRO A 3 -0.04 -8.17 -19.34
C PRO A 3 0.10 -6.84 -18.60
N THR A 4 -0.23 -5.75 -19.28
CA THR A 4 -0.29 -4.40 -18.69
C THR A 4 -1.72 -3.88 -18.79
N THR A 5 -2.11 -2.99 -17.88
CA THR A 5 -3.46 -2.40 -17.88
C THR A 5 -3.84 -1.81 -19.23
N GLY A 6 -2.92 -1.08 -19.88
CA GLY A 6 -3.16 -0.46 -21.17
C GLY A 6 -3.34 -1.46 -22.30
N LEU A 7 -2.59 -2.57 -22.28
CA LEU A 7 -2.71 -3.62 -23.29
C LEU A 7 -4.07 -4.33 -23.18
N ILE A 8 -4.48 -4.69 -21.96
CA ILE A 8 -5.80 -5.30 -21.73
C ILE A 8 -6.92 -4.33 -22.12
N LEU A 9 -6.82 -3.06 -21.71
CA LEU A 9 -7.84 -2.05 -22.04
C LEU A 9 -7.98 -1.86 -23.56
N ARG A 10 -6.85 -1.77 -24.27
CA ARG A 10 -6.86 -1.68 -25.75
C ARG A 10 -7.55 -2.89 -26.36
N ARG A 11 -7.24 -4.10 -25.90
CA ARG A 11 -7.90 -5.32 -26.39
C ARG A 11 -9.39 -5.30 -26.10
N ILE A 12 -9.81 -4.92 -24.88
CA ILE A 12 -11.24 -4.77 -24.52
C ILE A 12 -11.94 -3.86 -25.52
N THR A 13 -11.36 -2.70 -25.85
CA THR A 13 -11.96 -1.75 -26.79
C THR A 13 -11.98 -2.22 -28.25
N GLN A 14 -11.15 -3.20 -28.61
CA GLN A 14 -11.04 -3.74 -29.96
C GLN A 14 -11.88 -5.01 -30.15
N THR A 15 -12.18 -5.74 -29.07
CA THR A 15 -13.00 -6.94 -29.11
C THR A 15 -14.47 -6.58 -29.25
N ASN A 16 -15.16 -7.26 -30.17
CA ASN A 16 -16.59 -7.07 -30.36
C ASN A 16 -17.36 -7.74 -29.20
N LEU A 17 -17.70 -6.94 -28.19
CA LEU A 17 -18.45 -7.34 -26.99
C LEU A 17 -19.71 -6.49 -26.86
N SER A 18 -20.75 -7.08 -26.27
CA SER A 18 -21.91 -6.35 -25.79
C SER A 18 -21.51 -5.22 -24.84
N VAL A 19 -22.32 -4.16 -24.77
CA VAL A 19 -22.05 -3.01 -23.88
C VAL A 19 -21.91 -3.47 -22.42
N ALA A 20 -22.69 -4.48 -22.02
CA ALA A 20 -22.64 -5.05 -20.68
C ALA A 20 -21.37 -5.89 -20.46
N ALA A 21 -20.91 -6.66 -21.46
CA ALA A 21 -19.65 -7.40 -21.35
C ALA A 21 -18.43 -6.46 -21.35
N HIS A 22 -18.46 -5.37 -22.12
CA HIS A 22 -17.47 -4.28 -22.05
C HIS A 22 -17.36 -3.71 -20.62
N LYS A 23 -18.50 -3.38 -20.00
CA LYS A 23 -18.55 -2.90 -18.61
C LYS A 23 -18.01 -3.95 -17.63
N LEU A 24 -18.34 -5.22 -17.84
CA LEU A 24 -17.85 -6.31 -16.99
C LEU A 24 -16.33 -6.47 -17.10
N ALA A 25 -15.79 -6.45 -18.31
CA ALA A 25 -14.35 -6.58 -18.55
C ALA A 25 -13.55 -5.43 -17.92
N THR A 26 -14.06 -4.20 -18.03
CA THR A 26 -13.41 -3.02 -17.41
C THR A 26 -13.48 -3.05 -15.88
N LEU A 27 -14.57 -3.54 -15.28
CA LEU A 27 -14.65 -3.77 -13.83
C LEU A 27 -13.68 -4.85 -13.34
N ILE A 28 -13.50 -5.92 -14.11
CA ILE A 28 -12.52 -6.96 -13.78
C ILE A 28 -11.11 -6.39 -13.88
N LEU A 29 -10.81 -5.64 -14.95
CA LEU A 29 -9.52 -4.97 -15.17
C LEU A 29 -9.13 -4.04 -14.01
N ASP A 30 -10.06 -3.24 -13.52
CA ASP A 30 -9.85 -2.31 -12.39
C ASP A 30 -9.45 -3.03 -11.10
N ALA A 31 -9.94 -4.26 -10.91
CA ALA A 31 -9.67 -5.06 -9.72
C ALA A 31 -8.46 -6.00 -9.83
N ILE A 32 -7.71 -5.96 -10.95
CA ILE A 32 -6.53 -6.81 -11.13
C ILE A 32 -5.42 -6.42 -10.14
N ALA A 33 -4.84 -7.44 -9.50
CA ALA A 33 -3.61 -7.31 -8.74
C ALA A 33 -2.43 -7.13 -9.69
N TRP A 34 -1.85 -5.92 -9.73
CA TRP A 34 -0.66 -5.64 -10.56
C TRP A 34 0.67 -5.92 -9.86
N LYS A 35 0.62 -6.34 -8.60
CA LYS A 35 1.77 -6.77 -7.79
C LYS A 35 1.44 -8.11 -7.14
N ASP A 36 2.42 -9.00 -7.10
CA ASP A 36 2.26 -10.30 -6.44
C ASP A 36 1.96 -10.13 -4.95
N GLY A 37 1.01 -10.94 -4.46
CA GLY A 37 0.58 -10.95 -3.07
C GLY A 37 -0.33 -9.78 -2.69
N TYR A 38 -0.68 -8.88 -3.61
CA TYR A 38 -1.66 -7.83 -3.33
C TYR A 38 -3.02 -8.48 -3.04
N ASN A 39 -3.56 -8.27 -1.84
CA ASN A 39 -4.75 -8.95 -1.32
C ASN A 39 -4.68 -10.50 -1.38
N GLY A 40 -3.48 -11.07 -1.34
CA GLY A 40 -3.26 -12.53 -1.42
C GLY A 40 -3.46 -13.12 -2.82
N LEU A 41 -3.50 -12.29 -3.86
CA LEU A 41 -3.66 -12.71 -5.25
C LEU A 41 -2.32 -12.72 -5.99
N SER A 42 -2.21 -13.60 -6.99
CA SER A 42 -1.11 -13.55 -7.95
C SER A 42 -1.29 -12.37 -8.90
N ARG A 43 -0.18 -11.84 -9.41
CA ARG A 43 -0.21 -10.76 -10.39
C ARG A 43 -1.03 -11.15 -11.63
N GLY A 44 -1.81 -10.21 -12.15
CA GLY A 44 -2.66 -10.39 -13.33
C GLY A 44 -4.04 -11.00 -13.03
N THR A 45 -4.37 -11.22 -11.76
CA THR A 45 -5.67 -11.80 -11.36
C THR A 45 -6.53 -10.82 -10.58
N ALA A 46 -7.85 -10.95 -10.72
CA ALA A 46 -8.85 -10.24 -9.93
C ALA A 46 -9.71 -11.24 -9.14
N ALA A 47 -10.28 -10.84 -8.00
CA ALA A 47 -11.12 -11.74 -7.21
C ALA A 47 -12.48 -11.13 -6.89
N PHE A 48 -13.55 -11.88 -7.17
CA PHE A 48 -14.92 -11.48 -6.84
C PHE A 48 -15.77 -12.66 -6.40
N THR A 49 -16.72 -12.40 -5.51
CA THR A 49 -17.89 -13.28 -5.41
C THR A 49 -18.85 -12.95 -6.56
N LEU A 50 -19.51 -13.95 -7.14
CA LEU A 50 -20.49 -13.71 -8.22
C LEU A 50 -21.64 -12.81 -7.75
N SER A 51 -22.00 -12.88 -6.46
CA SER A 51 -22.99 -12.01 -5.85
C SER A 51 -22.58 -10.54 -5.92
N ALA A 52 -21.38 -10.22 -5.43
CA ALA A 52 -20.88 -8.84 -5.41
C ALA A 52 -20.62 -8.30 -6.82
N LEU A 53 -20.20 -9.16 -7.74
CA LEU A 53 -19.98 -8.79 -9.14
C LEU A 53 -21.31 -8.49 -9.85
N ALA A 54 -22.35 -9.29 -9.62
CA ALA A 54 -23.69 -9.06 -10.16
C ALA A 54 -24.30 -7.76 -9.62
N GLU A 55 -24.13 -7.51 -8.32
CA GLU A 55 -24.57 -6.28 -7.66
C GLU A 55 -23.86 -5.04 -8.22
N LYS A 56 -22.52 -5.07 -8.35
CA LYS A 56 -21.74 -3.98 -8.97
C LYS A 56 -22.15 -3.73 -10.43
N MET A 57 -22.49 -4.78 -11.16
CA MET A 57 -22.96 -4.67 -12.53
C MET A 57 -24.39 -4.12 -12.63
N GLY A 58 -25.19 -4.30 -11.57
CA GLY A 58 -26.63 -3.99 -11.55
C GLY A 58 -27.46 -5.02 -12.32
N VAL A 59 -27.04 -6.29 -12.34
CA VAL A 59 -27.65 -7.35 -13.15
C VAL A 59 -27.98 -8.60 -12.34
N SER A 60 -28.84 -9.47 -12.87
CA SER A 60 -29.11 -10.77 -12.25
C SER A 60 -27.89 -11.70 -12.36
N ARG A 61 -27.76 -12.66 -11.45
CA ARG A 61 -26.67 -13.67 -11.52
C ARG A 61 -26.74 -14.52 -12.79
N GLN A 62 -27.95 -14.79 -13.28
CA GLN A 62 -28.15 -15.53 -14.53
C GLN A 62 -27.58 -14.73 -15.71
N TYR A 63 -27.86 -13.43 -15.78
CA TYR A 63 -27.32 -12.58 -16.84
C TYR A 63 -25.80 -12.38 -16.69
N LEU A 64 -25.29 -12.27 -15.45
CA LEU A 64 -23.84 -12.26 -15.21
C LEU A 64 -23.16 -13.52 -15.78
N SER A 65 -23.76 -14.71 -15.64
CA SER A 65 -23.22 -15.93 -16.24
C SER A 65 -23.15 -15.85 -17.76
N VAL A 66 -24.14 -15.25 -18.43
CA VAL A 66 -24.11 -15.01 -19.88
C VAL A 66 -22.96 -14.08 -20.26
N LEU A 67 -22.78 -12.97 -19.53
CA LEU A 67 -21.70 -12.02 -19.78
C LEU A 67 -20.31 -12.64 -19.55
N LEU A 68 -20.17 -13.48 -18.52
CA LEU A 68 -18.92 -14.19 -18.27
C LEU A 68 -18.62 -15.19 -19.38
N SER A 69 -19.63 -15.92 -19.88
CA SER A 69 -19.46 -16.81 -21.02
C SER A 69 -19.12 -16.06 -22.31
N GLU A 70 -19.70 -14.87 -22.51
CA GLU A 70 -19.32 -13.99 -23.62
C GLU A 70 -17.82 -13.65 -23.55
N LEU A 71 -17.33 -13.20 -22.38
CA LEU A 71 -15.91 -12.88 -22.18
C LEU A 71 -14.98 -14.11 -22.31
N GLU A 72 -15.42 -15.28 -21.86
CA GLU A 72 -14.71 -16.56 -22.03
C GLU A 72 -14.53 -16.92 -23.50
N THR A 73 -15.57 -16.75 -24.32
CA THR A 73 -15.55 -17.07 -25.76
C THR A 73 -14.95 -15.97 -26.63
N SER A 74 -14.73 -14.78 -26.07
CA SER A 74 -14.17 -13.64 -26.79
C SER A 74 -12.65 -13.72 -26.96
N GLU A 75 -12.09 -12.81 -27.74
CA GLU A 75 -10.63 -12.64 -27.89
C GLU A 75 -9.90 -12.25 -26.59
N LEU A 76 -10.63 -11.97 -25.51
CA LEU A 76 -10.06 -11.70 -24.20
C LEU A 76 -9.76 -12.97 -23.40
N GLN A 77 -10.41 -14.09 -23.75
CA GLN A 77 -10.26 -15.39 -23.11
C GLN A 77 -10.24 -15.26 -21.57
N LEU A 78 -11.37 -14.81 -21.02
CA LEU A 78 -11.48 -14.67 -19.57
C LEU A 78 -11.50 -16.04 -18.91
N GLU A 79 -10.46 -16.37 -18.16
CA GLU A 79 -10.41 -17.55 -17.30
C GLU A 79 -10.96 -17.23 -15.91
N ARG A 80 -11.69 -18.21 -15.36
CA ARG A 80 -12.19 -18.16 -13.99
C ARG A 80 -11.84 -19.44 -13.23
N ALA A 81 -11.25 -19.29 -12.05
CA ALA A 81 -10.88 -20.39 -11.17
C ALA A 81 -11.46 -20.20 -9.78
N LYS A 82 -11.75 -21.30 -9.08
CA LYS A 82 -12.24 -21.27 -7.70
C LYS A 82 -11.42 -22.21 -6.82
N PRO A 83 -10.23 -21.77 -6.35
CA PRO A 83 -9.30 -22.66 -5.67
C PRO A 83 -9.77 -23.09 -4.27
N ASN A 84 -10.48 -22.22 -3.52
CA ASN A 84 -10.66 -22.38 -2.07
C ASN A 84 -12.11 -22.78 -1.65
N GLY A 85 -12.74 -23.73 -2.35
CA GLY A 85 -14.02 -24.32 -1.93
C GLY A 85 -15.26 -23.43 -2.15
N LYS A 86 -16.42 -23.84 -1.63
CA LYS A 86 -17.74 -23.28 -2.01
C LYS A 86 -17.92 -21.78 -1.70
N PHE A 87 -17.25 -21.24 -0.68
CA PHE A 87 -17.43 -19.85 -0.23
C PHE A 87 -16.33 -18.89 -0.68
N ALA A 88 -15.27 -19.41 -1.32
CA ALA A 88 -14.20 -18.56 -1.82
C ALA A 88 -14.65 -17.71 -3.02
N PRO A 89 -14.05 -16.51 -3.19
CA PRO A 89 -14.21 -15.73 -4.40
C PRO A 89 -13.68 -16.50 -5.61
N TRP A 90 -14.27 -16.22 -6.76
CA TRP A 90 -13.73 -16.61 -8.05
C TRP A 90 -12.55 -15.71 -8.38
N ILE A 91 -11.48 -16.32 -8.87
CA ILE A 91 -10.31 -15.66 -9.41
C ILE A 91 -10.51 -15.55 -10.91
N PHE A 92 -10.34 -14.35 -11.45
CA PHE A 92 -10.49 -14.01 -12.86
C PHE A 92 -9.14 -13.61 -13.44
N ARG A 93 -8.84 -14.05 -14.67
CA ARG A 93 -7.62 -13.71 -15.41
C ARG A 93 -7.94 -13.61 -16.90
N PHE A 94 -7.34 -12.67 -17.61
CA PHE A 94 -7.41 -12.64 -19.07
C PHE A 94 -6.21 -13.42 -19.63
N SER A 95 -6.46 -14.57 -20.26
CA SER A 95 -5.39 -15.46 -20.74
C SER A 95 -4.99 -15.23 -22.20
N ALA A 96 -5.70 -14.37 -22.94
CA ALA A 96 -5.33 -13.95 -24.30
C ALA A 96 -3.95 -13.25 -24.42
N PHE A 97 -3.25 -13.07 -23.29
CA PHE A 97 -1.95 -12.43 -23.19
C PHE A 97 -0.85 -13.41 -22.73
N ASP A 98 -1.23 -14.65 -22.44
CA ASP A 98 -0.34 -15.74 -22.04
C ASP A 98 0.24 -16.44 -23.29
N GLU A 99 1.07 -15.70 -24.03
CA GLU A 99 1.92 -16.13 -25.15
C GLU A 99 1.24 -16.61 -26.46
N GLU A 100 1.45 -15.84 -27.53
CA GLU A 100 2.26 -16.30 -28.67
C GLU A 100 2.91 -15.11 -29.39
N SER A 101 4.20 -15.26 -29.65
CA SER A 101 5.02 -14.43 -30.52
C SER A 101 4.59 -14.61 -31.97
N GLU A 102 3.64 -13.81 -32.44
CA GLU A 102 3.52 -13.52 -33.88
C GLU A 102 3.59 -12.02 -34.12
N THR A 103 4.63 -11.68 -34.86
CA THR A 103 4.94 -10.38 -35.43
C THR A 103 3.78 -9.88 -36.28
N HIS A 104 2.98 -8.96 -35.75
CA HIS A 104 2.41 -7.91 -36.59
C HIS A 104 3.24 -6.64 -36.39
N ASP A 105 4.29 -6.60 -37.21
CA ASP A 105 5.02 -5.41 -37.59
C ASP A 105 4.03 -4.43 -38.23
N LEU A 106 3.60 -3.43 -37.45
CA LEU A 106 3.03 -2.20 -37.97
C LEU A 106 3.81 -1.05 -37.35
N VAL A 107 4.96 -0.84 -38.00
CA VAL A 107 5.71 0.40 -38.13
C VAL A 107 5.00 1.64 -37.57
N SER A 108 5.73 2.22 -36.61
CA SER A 108 5.64 3.57 -36.06
C SER A 108 5.17 4.64 -37.05
N GLY A 109 4.02 5.25 -36.76
CA GLY A 109 3.79 6.65 -37.12
C GLY A 109 4.47 7.53 -36.09
N GLU A 110 5.61 8.11 -36.45
CA GLU A 110 6.27 9.16 -35.68
C GLU A 110 5.33 10.36 -35.56
N GLY A 111 4.68 10.49 -34.41
CA GLY A 111 3.74 11.57 -34.17
C GLY A 111 3.32 11.60 -32.71
N ASP A 112 3.99 12.45 -31.96
CA ASP A 112 3.61 12.95 -30.64
C ASP A 112 4.03 12.09 -29.43
N THR A 113 5.33 12.08 -29.16
CA THR A 113 5.90 11.72 -27.85
C THR A 113 5.91 12.93 -26.90
N SER A 114 4.75 13.55 -26.69
CA SER A 114 4.60 14.59 -25.66
C SER A 114 3.40 14.30 -24.77
N LEU A 115 3.68 14.12 -23.47
CA LEU A 115 2.74 14.31 -22.36
C LEU A 115 1.78 13.15 -22.04
N SER A 116 2.31 12.14 -21.34
CA SER A 116 1.90 11.90 -19.94
C SER A 116 2.84 10.92 -19.25
N ARG A 117 4.02 11.40 -18.85
CA ARG A 117 4.86 10.70 -17.85
C ARG A 117 4.77 11.41 -16.51
N GLU A 118 3.59 11.46 -15.94
CA GLU A 118 3.44 11.56 -14.48
C GLU A 118 3.32 10.15 -13.91
N ASN A 119 4.39 9.36 -14.11
CA ASN A 119 4.52 8.02 -13.56
C ASN A 119 5.25 8.13 -12.21
N ASN A 120 4.57 8.70 -11.21
CA ASN A 120 5.16 8.99 -9.90
C ASN A 120 5.50 7.76 -9.04
N ASN A 121 5.46 6.54 -9.57
CA ASN A 121 5.78 5.32 -8.81
C ASN A 121 6.50 4.22 -9.60
N LYS A 122 7.39 4.56 -10.53
CA LYS A 122 8.41 3.62 -11.00
C LYS A 122 9.68 3.77 -10.18
N THR A 123 10.06 2.71 -9.48
CA THR A 123 11.36 2.56 -8.81
C THR A 123 12.47 2.57 -9.86
N ILE A 124 13.01 3.76 -10.15
CA ILE A 124 14.14 4.00 -11.06
C ILE A 124 15.46 3.41 -10.51
N PHE A 125 15.48 2.97 -9.24
CA PHE A 125 16.66 2.46 -8.57
C PHE A 125 16.61 0.92 -8.48
N SER A 126 17.38 0.24 -9.32
CA SER A 126 17.61 -1.21 -9.29
C SER A 126 19.06 -1.52 -8.89
N GLY A 127 19.27 -2.53 -8.04
CA GLY A 127 20.60 -2.97 -7.60
C GLY A 127 20.79 -2.96 -6.08
N LEU A 128 21.97 -3.38 -5.62
CA LEU A 128 22.40 -3.32 -4.22
C LEU A 128 23.45 -2.22 -4.06
N ILE A 129 23.32 -1.45 -2.98
CA ILE A 129 24.28 -0.42 -2.58
C ILE A 129 25.11 -1.00 -1.43
N GLU A 130 26.41 -1.08 -1.62
CA GLU A 130 27.35 -1.38 -0.55
C GLU A 130 27.63 -0.12 0.27
N ILE A 131 27.50 -0.22 1.59
CA ILE A 131 27.70 0.89 2.50
C ILE A 131 29.19 0.95 2.88
N THR A 132 30.04 1.38 1.93
CA THR A 132 31.49 1.53 2.13
C THR A 132 31.83 2.85 2.82
N PRO A 133 33.00 2.97 3.49
CA PRO A 133 33.49 4.23 4.05
C PRO A 133 33.71 5.28 2.95
N SER A 134 33.09 6.45 3.13
CA SER A 134 33.30 7.69 2.35
C SER A 134 33.69 7.50 0.88
N SER A 135 32.78 6.95 0.07
CA SER A 135 32.94 6.92 -1.38
C SER A 135 32.29 8.16 -2.01
N ASN A 136 33.02 8.85 -2.87
CA ASN A 136 32.51 9.95 -3.68
C ASN A 136 31.38 9.43 -4.58
N VAL A 137 30.17 9.99 -4.44
CA VAL A 137 28.99 9.54 -5.18
C VAL A 137 29.17 9.70 -6.68
N PHE A 138 29.92 10.73 -7.11
CA PHE A 138 30.20 11.03 -8.52
C PHE A 138 31.07 9.97 -9.21
N GLN A 139 31.71 9.08 -8.45
CA GLN A 139 32.46 7.94 -8.98
C GLN A 139 31.60 6.67 -9.06
N THR A 140 30.30 6.78 -8.76
CA THR A 140 29.36 5.65 -8.79
C THR A 140 28.23 5.91 -9.78
N SER A 141 27.59 4.83 -10.24
CA SER A 141 26.39 4.90 -11.08
C SER A 141 25.20 5.57 -10.39
N TRP A 142 25.27 5.82 -9.08
CA TRP A 142 24.20 6.42 -8.29
C TRP A 142 24.11 7.94 -8.46
N ALA A 143 25.19 8.62 -8.89
CA ALA A 143 25.19 10.09 -9.02
C ALA A 143 24.11 10.60 -9.98
N GLU A 144 24.04 10.03 -11.18
CA GLU A 144 23.07 10.44 -12.19
C GLU A 144 21.64 10.08 -11.79
N LEU A 145 21.46 8.95 -11.10
CA LEU A 145 20.15 8.55 -10.56
C LEU A 145 19.66 9.48 -9.45
N ILE A 146 20.55 9.93 -8.55
CA ILE A 146 20.21 10.91 -7.50
C ILE A 146 19.92 12.29 -8.12
N LYS A 147 20.70 12.72 -9.12
CA LYS A 147 20.44 13.98 -9.84
C LYS A 147 19.08 13.97 -10.52
N ALA A 148 18.74 12.89 -11.23
CA ALA A 148 17.44 12.74 -11.87
C ALA A 148 16.28 12.69 -10.85
N ALA A 149 16.47 11.96 -9.75
CA ALA A 149 15.42 11.81 -8.74
C ALA A 149 15.21 13.08 -7.90
N LYS A 150 16.28 13.81 -7.52
CA LYS A 150 16.15 14.98 -6.65
C LYS A 150 15.35 16.12 -7.30
N ALA A 151 15.38 16.25 -8.63
CA ALA A 151 14.62 17.26 -9.37
C ALA A 151 13.11 17.21 -9.10
N THR A 152 12.57 16.06 -8.69
CA THR A 152 11.13 15.83 -8.43
C THR A 152 10.81 15.58 -6.96
N LEU A 153 11.80 15.67 -6.07
CA LEU A 153 11.68 15.30 -4.66
C LEU A 153 11.96 16.48 -3.72
N PRO A 154 11.57 16.39 -2.44
CA PRO A 154 11.77 17.47 -1.47
C PRO A 154 13.23 17.91 -1.29
N CYS A 155 14.19 17.06 -1.68
CA CYS A 155 15.63 17.32 -1.65
C CYS A 155 16.20 18.02 -2.91
N TRP A 156 15.35 18.64 -3.75
CA TRP A 156 15.75 19.24 -5.03
C TRP A 156 16.93 20.21 -4.97
N ASN A 157 17.02 21.01 -3.91
CA ASN A 157 18.07 22.03 -3.73
C ASN A 157 19.31 21.53 -2.95
N ILE A 158 19.49 20.21 -2.83
CA ILE A 158 20.54 19.63 -1.98
C ILE A 158 21.63 19.03 -2.84
N ASP A 159 22.88 19.24 -2.42
CA ASP A 159 24.03 18.67 -3.10
C ASP A 159 23.96 17.14 -3.10
N THR A 160 24.33 16.55 -4.25
CA THR A 160 24.20 15.12 -4.49
C THR A 160 25.10 14.31 -3.54
N GLN A 161 26.28 14.81 -3.20
CA GLN A 161 27.18 14.19 -2.22
C GLN A 161 26.59 14.26 -0.81
N VAL A 162 25.95 15.38 -0.44
CA VAL A 162 25.30 15.53 0.87
C VAL A 162 24.14 14.54 1.06
N ILE A 163 23.35 14.29 0.00
CA ILE A 163 22.29 13.27 0.02
C ILE A 163 22.90 11.88 0.25
N TRP A 164 23.99 11.58 -0.46
CA TRP A 164 24.70 10.32 -0.39
C TRP A 164 25.32 10.07 0.99
N ASP A 165 26.04 11.04 1.54
CA ASP A 165 26.73 10.92 2.83
C ASP A 165 25.73 10.72 3.97
N ARG A 166 24.61 11.44 3.95
CA ARG A 166 23.54 11.26 4.95
C ARG A 166 22.87 9.90 4.83
N PHE A 167 22.69 9.40 3.61
CA PHE A 167 22.15 8.06 3.37
C PHE A 167 23.09 6.96 3.90
N LEU A 168 24.40 7.07 3.63
CA LEU A 168 25.41 6.14 4.14
C LEU A 168 25.46 6.18 5.67
N ALA A 169 25.53 7.37 6.27
CA ALA A 169 25.55 7.54 7.73
C ALA A 169 24.30 6.95 8.41
N PHE A 170 23.12 7.19 7.82
CA PHE A 170 21.85 6.63 8.31
C PHE A 170 21.87 5.10 8.32
N ASN A 171 22.34 4.46 7.24
CA ASN A 171 22.37 3.00 7.15
C ASN A 171 23.46 2.37 8.02
N ARG A 172 24.64 3.02 8.16
CA ARG A 172 25.68 2.57 9.09
C ARG A 172 25.21 2.59 10.54
N SER A 173 24.49 3.64 10.95
CA SER A 173 23.95 3.72 12.32
C SER A 173 22.97 2.59 12.67
N ARG A 174 22.41 1.93 11.65
CA ARG A 174 21.50 0.79 11.79
C ARG A 174 22.17 -0.56 11.58
N GLY A 175 23.48 -0.60 11.35
CA GLY A 175 24.24 -1.83 11.10
C GLY A 175 24.04 -2.43 9.71
N ASN A 176 23.48 -1.67 8.75
CA ASN A 176 23.27 -2.18 7.40
C ASN A 176 24.55 -2.07 6.57
N GLY A 177 25.15 -3.21 6.21
CA GLY A 177 26.33 -3.26 5.32
C GLY A 177 25.99 -3.21 3.82
N ARG A 178 24.81 -3.70 3.43
CA ARG A 178 24.29 -3.66 2.05
C ARG A 178 22.80 -3.38 2.06
N VAL A 179 22.33 -2.51 1.17
CA VAL A 179 20.90 -2.14 1.10
C VAL A 179 20.41 -2.13 -0.34
N PRO A 180 19.13 -2.49 -0.60
CA PRO A 180 18.54 -2.33 -1.92
C PRO A 180 18.54 -0.87 -2.36
N ALA A 181 18.79 -0.61 -3.63
CA ALA A 181 18.82 0.75 -4.19
C ALA A 181 17.50 1.51 -4.01
N GLY A 182 16.38 0.80 -3.90
CA GLY A 182 15.08 1.39 -3.55
C GLY A 182 15.04 2.10 -2.19
N PHE A 183 15.93 1.76 -1.25
CA PHE A 183 16.05 2.44 0.04
C PHE A 183 16.52 3.89 -0.14
N LEU A 184 17.39 4.15 -1.13
CA LEU A 184 17.86 5.50 -1.44
C LEU A 184 16.71 6.39 -1.94
N LEU A 185 15.88 5.87 -2.84
CA LEU A 185 14.68 6.57 -3.30
C LEU A 185 13.70 6.84 -2.14
N GLY A 186 13.47 5.84 -1.28
CA GLY A 186 12.64 6.00 -0.08
C GLY A 186 13.20 7.05 0.88
N PHE A 187 14.52 7.11 1.03
CA PHE A 187 15.22 8.11 1.85
C PHE A 187 15.06 9.52 1.27
N MET A 188 15.22 9.69 -0.04
CA MET A 188 15.03 10.96 -0.74
C MET A 188 13.56 11.43 -0.72
N ARG A 189 12.58 10.51 -0.81
CA ARG A 189 11.14 10.84 -0.69
C ARG A 189 10.78 11.36 0.69
N ARG A 190 11.38 10.80 1.73
CA ARG A 190 11.15 11.20 3.14
C ARG A 190 12.10 12.29 3.59
N TRP A 191 12.78 12.96 2.65
CA TRP A 191 13.73 14.00 2.97
C TRP A 191 13.02 15.14 3.70
N ARG A 192 13.42 15.40 4.94
CA ARG A 192 12.85 16.47 5.76
C ARG A 192 13.63 17.76 5.49
N ASN A 193 12.93 18.76 4.96
CA ASN A 193 13.42 20.13 4.87
C ASN A 193 13.35 20.79 6.25
N SER A 194 14.21 20.34 7.17
CA SER A 194 14.54 21.12 8.36
C SER A 194 15.99 21.55 8.23
N PRO A 195 16.28 22.87 8.21
CA PRO A 195 17.62 23.33 8.44
C PRO A 195 17.98 22.98 9.90
N GLY A 196 19.17 22.41 10.11
CA GLY A 196 19.71 22.20 11.44
C GLY A 196 19.69 20.75 11.93
N THR A 197 20.64 19.95 11.45
CA THR A 197 21.57 19.37 12.43
C THR A 197 22.70 20.37 12.56
N THR A 198 22.48 21.44 13.32
CA THR A 198 23.52 21.83 14.28
C THR A 198 23.89 20.54 15.01
N PRO A 199 25.18 20.22 15.21
CA PRO A 199 25.54 19.18 16.15
C PRO A 199 24.76 19.51 17.41
N ARG A 200 23.91 18.58 17.85
CA ARG A 200 23.30 18.66 19.16
C ARG A 200 24.46 19.03 20.09
N PRO A 201 24.50 20.22 20.73
CA PRO A 201 25.44 20.38 21.83
C PRO A 201 25.11 19.22 22.75
N GLU A 202 26.12 18.41 23.10
CA GLU A 202 25.95 17.29 24.01
C GLU A 202 25.00 17.73 25.11
N VAL A 203 23.75 17.26 25.01
CA VAL A 203 22.78 17.49 26.05
C VAL A 203 23.28 16.54 27.12
N LYS A 204 24.14 17.09 27.98
CA LYS A 204 24.40 16.60 29.33
C LYS A 204 23.11 15.95 29.82
N PRO A 205 23.16 14.72 30.33
CA PRO A 205 21.97 13.89 30.55
C PRO A 205 20.97 14.63 31.44
N SER A 206 20.03 15.32 30.80
CA SER A 206 18.99 16.07 31.50
C SER A 206 17.94 15.05 31.89
N GLN A 207 18.13 14.53 33.10
CA GLN A 207 17.15 14.09 34.07
C GLN A 207 15.83 13.58 33.48
N LYS A 208 15.57 12.28 33.70
CA LYS A 208 14.26 11.62 33.59
C LYS A 208 13.15 12.62 33.88
N ARG A 209 12.48 13.15 32.84
CA ARG A 209 11.19 13.81 33.02
C ARG A 209 10.32 12.77 33.69
N VAL A 210 9.91 13.06 34.91
CA VAL A 210 8.90 12.27 35.62
C VAL A 210 7.66 12.38 34.75
N ALA A 211 7.42 11.37 33.89
CA ALA A 211 6.21 11.32 33.08
C ALA A 211 5.02 11.54 34.03
N ASP A 212 4.16 12.49 33.68
CA ASP A 212 3.00 12.88 34.47
C ASP A 212 2.28 11.59 34.90
N PRO A 213 1.96 11.41 36.20
CA PRO A 213 1.24 10.22 36.66
C PRO A 213 0.00 9.90 35.81
N LYS A 214 -0.66 10.92 35.23
CA LYS A 214 -1.78 10.73 34.30
C LYS A 214 -1.38 10.08 32.97
N GLU A 215 -0.23 10.46 32.40
CA GLU A 215 0.29 9.86 31.17
C GLU A 215 0.72 8.41 31.38
N ARG A 216 1.35 8.11 32.53
CA ARG A 216 1.74 6.74 32.89
C ARG A 216 0.52 5.82 33.03
N GLU A 217 -0.53 6.32 33.69
CA GLU A 217 -1.77 5.57 33.85
C GLU A 217 -2.46 5.33 32.50
N LEU A 218 -2.51 6.34 31.62
CA LEU A 218 -3.08 6.18 30.28
C LEU A 218 -2.32 5.11 29.48
N LEU A 219 -0.98 5.15 29.49
CA LEU A 219 -0.16 4.16 28.79
C LEU A 219 -0.35 2.75 29.35
N ARG A 220 -0.44 2.60 30.69
CA ARG A 220 -0.73 1.32 31.34
C ARG A 220 -2.06 0.75 30.87
N GLN A 221 -3.10 1.58 30.80
CA GLN A 221 -4.41 1.17 30.31
C GLN A 221 -4.35 0.76 28.83
N MET A 222 -3.72 1.56 27.98
CA MET A 222 -3.59 1.22 26.55
C MET A 222 -2.81 -0.08 26.29
N GLN A 223 -1.84 -0.43 27.15
CA GLN A 223 -1.05 -1.67 27.01
C GLN A 223 -1.77 -2.94 27.48
N ALA A 224 -2.86 -2.81 28.23
CA ALA A 224 -3.57 -3.97 28.77
C ALA A 224 -4.29 -4.78 27.68
N ALA A 225 -4.79 -4.12 26.62
CA ALA A 225 -5.44 -4.77 25.48
C ALA A 225 -4.58 -4.73 24.21
N PRO A 226 -4.44 -5.84 23.46
CA PRO A 226 -3.76 -5.86 22.17
C PRO A 226 -4.45 -4.95 21.15
N THR A 227 -3.68 -4.02 20.56
CA THR A 227 -4.21 -3.09 19.55
C THR A 227 -4.73 -3.78 18.28
N ALA A 228 -4.21 -4.98 17.98
CA ALA A 228 -4.66 -5.81 16.87
C ALA A 228 -6.12 -6.27 17.02
N ASN A 229 -6.59 -6.48 18.26
CA ASN A 229 -7.91 -7.02 18.55
C ASN A 229 -8.97 -5.94 18.83
N ARG A 230 -8.64 -4.66 18.59
CA ARG A 230 -9.50 -3.51 18.94
C ARG A 230 -10.95 -3.61 18.44
N GLN A 231 -11.18 -4.23 17.27
CA GLN A 231 -12.51 -4.37 16.69
C GLN A 231 -13.34 -5.40 17.45
N PHE A 232 -12.72 -6.50 17.89
CA PHE A 232 -13.35 -7.53 18.72
C PHE A 232 -13.66 -6.97 20.11
N HIS A 233 -12.70 -6.29 20.76
CA HIS A 233 -12.94 -5.64 22.05
C HIS A 233 -14.06 -4.60 22.00
N ALA A 234 -14.14 -3.80 20.92
CA ALA A 234 -15.23 -2.85 20.73
C ALA A 234 -16.57 -3.56 20.58
N SER A 235 -16.64 -4.65 19.79
CA SER A 235 -17.86 -5.43 19.58
C SER A 235 -18.32 -6.12 20.88
N ASP A 236 -17.40 -6.78 21.60
CA ASP A 236 -17.71 -7.46 22.86
C ASP A 236 -18.18 -6.50 23.92
N LEU A 237 -17.49 -5.36 24.07
CA LEU A 237 -17.88 -4.34 25.03
C LEU A 237 -19.22 -3.70 24.64
N CYS A 238 -19.44 -3.36 23.37
CA CYS A 238 -20.74 -2.86 22.90
C CYS A 238 -21.87 -3.87 23.12
N ARG A 239 -21.61 -5.17 23.03
CA ARG A 239 -22.60 -6.22 23.33
C ARG A 239 -22.94 -6.27 24.82
N LEU A 240 -21.97 -6.02 25.70
CA LEU A 240 -22.16 -6.05 27.15
C LEU A 240 -22.87 -4.82 27.70
N ILE A 241 -22.46 -3.62 27.29
CA ILE A 241 -22.94 -2.35 27.89
C ILE A 241 -23.80 -1.51 26.94
N GLY A 242 -23.91 -1.91 25.66
CA GLY A 242 -24.59 -1.12 24.63
C GLY A 242 -23.72 0.00 24.06
N HIS A 243 -24.04 0.42 22.83
CA HIS A 243 -23.24 1.41 22.11
C HIS A 243 -23.20 2.78 22.80
N ALA A 244 -24.33 3.24 23.36
CA ALA A 244 -24.41 4.53 24.04
C ALA A 244 -23.52 4.59 25.30
N ALA A 245 -23.49 3.53 26.10
CA ALA A 245 -22.64 3.46 27.28
C ALA A 245 -21.16 3.32 26.91
N TYR A 246 -20.86 2.60 25.81
CA TYR A 246 -19.51 2.52 25.25
C TYR A 246 -18.99 3.91 24.84
N GLU A 247 -19.78 4.67 24.08
CA GLU A 247 -19.41 6.02 23.67
C GLU A 247 -19.23 6.97 24.85
N ALA A 248 -20.09 6.87 25.88
CA ALA A 248 -19.95 7.63 27.12
C ALA A 248 -18.59 7.35 27.81
N ARG A 249 -18.20 6.08 27.93
CA ARG A 249 -16.89 5.70 28.50
C ARG A 249 -15.72 6.27 27.70
N VAL A 250 -15.80 6.28 26.37
CA VAL A 250 -14.76 6.88 25.52
C VAL A 250 -14.66 8.40 25.75
N LEU A 251 -15.80 9.09 25.81
CA LEU A 251 -15.84 10.54 26.07
C LEU A 251 -15.29 10.89 27.47
N ASP A 252 -15.59 10.08 28.49
CA ASP A 252 -15.08 10.29 29.84
C ASP A 252 -13.55 10.13 29.91
N VAL A 253 -12.99 9.16 29.19
CA VAL A 253 -11.52 9.01 29.09
C VAL A 253 -10.89 10.18 28.35
N ILE A 254 -11.51 10.70 27.28
CA ILE A 254 -11.05 11.92 26.59
C ILE A 254 -11.04 13.11 27.56
N ARG A 255 -12.11 13.31 28.33
CA ARG A 255 -12.18 14.39 29.33
C ARG A 255 -11.15 14.24 30.44
N LYS A 256 -10.94 13.01 30.92
CA LYS A 256 -10.04 12.71 32.06
C LYS A 256 -8.56 12.87 31.71
N PHE A 257 -8.17 12.49 30.49
CA PHE A 257 -6.77 12.44 30.06
C PHE A 257 -6.40 13.47 28.98
N GLY A 258 -7.36 14.21 28.43
CA GLY A 258 -7.11 15.18 27.36
C GLY A 258 -6.54 14.55 26.08
N CYS A 259 -6.81 13.26 25.86
CA CYS A 259 -6.18 12.48 24.80
C CYS A 259 -7.07 12.38 23.56
N GLN A 260 -6.46 12.01 22.43
CA GLN A 260 -7.17 11.78 21.18
C GLN A 260 -8.11 10.57 21.30
N ARG A 261 -9.22 10.58 20.56
CA ARG A 261 -10.25 9.54 20.62
C ARG A 261 -9.70 8.12 20.44
N PHE A 262 -8.70 7.94 19.57
CA PHE A 262 -8.05 6.65 19.37
C PHE A 262 -7.35 6.13 20.63
N SER A 263 -6.60 6.99 21.33
CA SER A 263 -5.94 6.63 22.60
C SER A 263 -6.97 6.35 23.68
N ALA A 264 -8.06 7.12 23.72
CA ALA A 264 -9.17 6.89 24.65
C ALA A 264 -9.85 5.53 24.40
N THR A 265 -10.11 5.18 23.15
CA THR A 265 -10.67 3.87 22.78
C THR A 265 -9.78 2.73 23.26
N LEU A 266 -8.47 2.81 23.04
CA LEU A 266 -7.52 1.78 23.50
C LEU A 266 -7.47 1.68 25.03
N ALA A 267 -7.52 2.82 25.73
CA ALA A 267 -7.58 2.83 27.18
C ALA A 267 -8.89 2.25 27.72
N VAL A 268 -10.04 2.50 27.09
CA VAL A 268 -11.34 1.88 27.46
C VAL A 268 -11.30 0.37 27.28
N HIS A 269 -10.73 -0.13 26.18
CA HIS A 269 -10.57 -1.57 25.95
C HIS A 269 -9.65 -2.18 27.01
N GLY A 270 -8.52 -1.53 27.29
CA GLY A 270 -7.61 -2.00 28.32
C GLY A 270 -8.19 -1.95 29.73
N GLN A 271 -8.99 -0.95 30.07
CA GLN A 271 -9.73 -0.89 31.33
C GLN A 271 -10.72 -2.05 31.44
N ALA A 272 -11.45 -2.36 30.36
CA ALA A 272 -12.39 -3.48 30.34
C ALA A 272 -11.68 -4.84 30.47
N VAL A 273 -10.50 -5.01 29.87
CA VAL A 273 -9.65 -6.20 30.07
C VAL A 273 -9.13 -6.28 31.51
N LEU A 274 -8.65 -5.17 32.09
CA LEU A 274 -8.18 -5.13 33.48
C LEU A 274 -9.30 -5.40 34.49
N ALA A 275 -10.53 -4.99 34.18
CA ALA A 275 -11.72 -5.25 34.98
C ALA A 275 -12.30 -6.66 34.77
N GLY A 276 -11.77 -7.43 33.82
CA GLY A 276 -12.28 -8.77 33.48
C GLY A 276 -13.63 -8.77 32.76
N GLU A 277 -14.07 -7.62 32.23
CA GLU A 277 -15.32 -7.51 31.46
C GLU A 277 -15.18 -8.19 30.08
N ILE A 278 -13.99 -8.14 29.47
CA ILE A 278 -13.69 -8.74 28.17
C ILE A 278 -12.32 -9.44 28.20
N SER A 279 -12.15 -10.46 27.36
CA SER A 279 -10.90 -11.19 27.22
C SER A 279 -9.79 -10.33 26.59
N ARG A 280 -8.54 -10.64 26.93
CA ARG A 280 -7.33 -10.01 26.37
C ARG A 280 -7.08 -10.45 24.92
#